data_AF-A0A645DY30-F1
#
_entry.id   AF-A0A645DY30-F1
#
_cell.length_a   1.000
_cell.length_b   1.000
_cell.length_c   1.000
_cell.angle_alpha   90.00
_cell.angle_beta   90.00
_cell.angle_gamma   90.00
#
_symmetry.space_group_name_H-M   'P 1'
#
loop_
_entity.id
_entity.type
_entity.pdbx_description
1 polymer ?
#
loop_
_entity_poly.entity_id
_entity_poly.type
_entity_poly.pdbx_seq_one_letter_code
_entity_poly.pdbx_strand_id
1 'polypeptide(L)'
;MGVFDSFKELVTQKPVGLKKPDFYKADSDSKKQLERLQQLHATAPDRGKPQIERDMKLLAYGIAGEENVAFELNNSYLPIIVLHN
;
A
#
# COMPACT_ATOMS: atom_id res chain seq x y z
N MET A 1 17.13 -17.35 4.09
CA MET A 1 17.81 -16.05 3.95
C MET A 1 16.77 -14.99 4.20
N GLY A 2 16.87 -14.34 5.34
CA GLY A 2 15.80 -13.49 5.86
C GLY A 2 15.85 -12.10 5.23
N VAL A 3 14.71 -11.43 5.17
CA VAL A 3 14.53 -10.03 4.71
C VAL A 3 15.53 -9.07 5.37
N PHE A 4 15.98 -9.39 6.58
CA PHE A 4 16.97 -8.64 7.34
C PHE A 4 18.40 -8.70 6.75
N ASP A 5 18.73 -9.80 6.07
CA ASP A 5 20.04 -9.99 5.41
C ASP A 5 20.14 -9.08 4.17
N SER A 6 19.06 -9.02 3.37
CA SER A 6 18.99 -8.15 2.18
C SER A 6 19.14 -6.66 2.52
N PHE A 7 18.55 -6.22 3.65
CA PHE A 7 18.66 -4.84 4.12
C PHE A 7 20.06 -4.52 4.64
N LYS A 8 20.69 -5.47 5.37
CA LYS A 8 22.10 -5.35 5.76
C LYS A 8 23.00 -5.27 4.54
N GLU A 9 22.79 -6.10 3.53
CA GLU A 9 23.58 -6.11 2.28
C GLU A 9 23.44 -4.79 1.50
N LEU A 10 22.23 -4.23 1.42
CA LEU A 10 21.96 -2.94 0.78
C LEU A 10 22.70 -1.79 1.47
N VAL A 11 22.66 -1.75 2.81
CA VAL A 11 23.36 -0.73 3.61
C VAL A 11 24.89 -0.95 3.58
N THR A 12 25.35 -2.17 3.34
CA THR A 12 26.76 -2.55 3.32
C THR A 12 27.36 -2.67 1.91
N GLN A 13 26.90 -1.90 0.92
CA GLN A 13 27.45 -1.86 -0.47
C GLN A 13 27.73 -3.24 -1.12
N LYS A 14 27.14 -4.32 -0.59
CA LYS A 14 27.23 -5.65 -1.16
C LYS A 14 26.04 -5.84 -2.09
N PRO A 15 26.24 -6.45 -3.26
CA PRO A 15 25.16 -6.60 -4.24
C PRO A 15 24.06 -7.46 -3.64
N VAL A 16 22.92 -6.84 -3.34
CA VAL A 16 21.74 -7.53 -2.82
C VAL A 16 21.25 -8.48 -3.89
N GLY A 17 21.18 -9.77 -3.58
CA GLY A 17 20.70 -10.82 -4.49
C GLY A 17 19.19 -10.78 -4.76
N LEU A 18 18.62 -9.61 -5.03
CA LEU A 18 17.20 -9.45 -5.35
C LEU A 18 16.92 -10.02 -6.74
N LYS A 19 16.06 -11.03 -6.81
CA LYS A 19 15.60 -11.65 -8.07
C LYS A 19 14.23 -11.16 -8.52
N LYS A 20 13.54 -10.42 -7.65
CA LYS A 20 12.19 -9.87 -7.83
C LYS A 20 12.03 -8.67 -6.90
N PRO A 21 11.03 -7.81 -7.13
CA PRO A 21 10.71 -6.74 -6.20
C PRO A 21 10.35 -7.31 -4.83
N ASP A 22 10.82 -6.65 -3.77
CA ASP A 22 10.48 -6.99 -2.39
C ASP A 22 9.72 -5.83 -1.74
N PHE A 23 8.56 -6.12 -1.15
CA PHE A 23 7.66 -5.12 -0.58
C PHE A 23 7.81 -5.08 0.94
N TYR A 24 8.14 -3.90 1.48
CA TYR A 24 8.31 -3.67 2.90
C TYR A 24 7.14 -2.86 3.45
N LYS A 25 6.65 -3.18 4.66
CA LYS A 25 5.45 -2.59 5.29
C LYS A 25 4.19 -2.70 4.41
N ALA A 26 3.79 -3.93 4.09
CA ALA A 26 2.60 -4.18 3.27
C ALA A 26 1.24 -3.92 3.98
N ASP A 27 1.24 -3.51 5.25
CA ASP A 27 0.00 -3.16 5.95
C ASP A 27 -0.54 -1.86 5.38
N SER A 28 -1.65 -1.90 4.65
CA SER A 28 -2.26 -0.73 4.03
C SER A 28 -3.13 0.03 5.02
N ASP A 29 -2.65 1.18 5.49
CA ASP A 29 -3.44 2.08 6.34
C ASP A 29 -4.67 2.66 5.60
N SER A 30 -4.61 2.75 4.26
CA SER A 30 -5.72 3.17 3.41
C SER A 30 -6.96 2.27 3.54
N LYS A 31 -6.77 0.94 3.66
CA LYS A 31 -7.90 0.00 3.85
C LYS A 31 -8.57 0.20 5.21
N LYS A 32 -7.78 0.38 6.28
CA LYS A 32 -8.29 0.69 7.63
C LYS A 32 -9.02 2.03 7.64
N GLN A 33 -8.52 3.02 6.89
CA GLN A 33 -9.18 4.31 6.75
C GLN A 33 -10.54 4.19 6.03
N LEU A 34 -10.62 3.34 5.00
CA LEU A 34 -11.89 3.08 4.30
C LEU A 34 -12.93 2.44 5.23
N GLU A 35 -12.52 1.44 6.03
CA GLU A 35 -13.40 0.84 7.05
C GLU A 35 -13.88 1.88 8.06
N ARG A 36 -13.00 2.79 8.49
CA ARG A 36 -13.36 3.87 9.41
C ARG A 36 -14.35 4.87 8.80
N LEU A 37 -14.22 5.18 7.50
CA LEU A 37 -15.17 6.02 6.79
C LEU A 37 -16.54 5.34 6.63
N GLN A 38 -16.57 4.02 6.42
CA GLN A 38 -17.83 3.25 6.39
C GLN A 38 -18.54 3.28 7.76
N GLN A 39 -17.78 3.12 8.85
CA GLN A 39 -18.32 3.26 10.21
C GLN A 39 -18.83 4.68 10.49
N LEU A 40 -18.10 5.70 10.02
CA LEU A 40 -18.50 7.09 10.17
C LEU A 40 -19.80 7.38 9.38
N HIS A 41 -19.91 6.89 8.14
CA HIS A 41 -21.10 7.05 7.32
C HIS A 41 -22.37 6.50 8.00
N ALA A 42 -22.25 5.35 8.68
CA ALA A 42 -23.35 4.72 9.41
C ALA A 42 -23.90 5.57 10.56
N THR A 43 -23.09 6.46 11.14
CA THR A 43 -23.47 7.29 12.29
C THR A 43 -23.61 8.77 11.96
N ALA A 44 -23.27 9.17 10.72
CA ALA A 44 -23.23 10.56 10.31
C ALA A 44 -24.64 11.15 10.06
N PRO A 45 -24.86 12.45 10.35
CA PRO A 45 -26.04 13.17 9.91
C PRO A 45 -26.14 13.23 8.38
N ASP A 46 -27.36 13.29 7.83
CA ASP A 46 -27.60 13.26 6.38
C ASP A 46 -26.90 14.39 5.61
N ARG A 47 -26.64 15.53 6.26
CA ARG A 47 -25.87 16.63 5.67
C ARG A 47 -24.40 16.27 5.39
N GLY A 48 -23.81 15.37 6.17
CA GLY A 48 -22.40 14.96 6.06
C GLY A 48 -22.18 13.71 5.21
N LYS A 49 -23.22 12.88 5.02
CA LYS A 49 -23.13 11.63 4.24
C LYS A 49 -22.61 11.82 2.81
N PRO A 50 -23.04 12.83 2.03
CA PRO A 50 -22.54 13.01 0.66
C PRO A 50 -21.03 13.25 0.59
N GLN A 51 -20.47 13.93 1.61
CA GLN A 51 -19.03 14.17 1.68
C GLN A 51 -18.27 12.90 2.03
N ILE A 52 -18.77 12.15 3.02
CA ILE A 52 -18.17 10.86 3.41
C ILE A 52 -18.21 9.86 2.24
N GLU A 53 -19.31 9.81 1.48
CA GLU A 53 -19.43 8.96 0.28
C GLU A 53 -18.43 9.33 -0.81
N ARG A 54 -18.23 10.63 -1.03
CA ARG A 54 -17.23 11.13 -1.97
C ARG A 54 -15.83 10.70 -1.53
N ASP A 55 -15.51 10.88 -0.25
CA ASP A 55 -14.19 10.53 0.29
C ASP A 55 -13.95 9.02 0.23
N MET A 56 -14.97 8.20 0.53
CA MET A 56 -14.89 6.73 0.35
C MET A 56 -14.59 6.34 -1.10
N LYS A 57 -15.26 6.97 -2.08
CA LYS A 57 -15.03 6.67 -3.50
C LYS A 57 -13.62 7.06 -3.94
N LEU A 58 -13.16 8.26 -3.57
CA LEU A 58 -11.82 8.72 -3.92
C LEU A 58 -10.74 7.83 -3.30
N LEU A 59 -10.91 7.44 -2.03
CA LEU A 59 -10.00 6.53 -1.35
C LEU A 59 -9.98 5.14 -2.01
N ALA A 60 -11.15 4.61 -2.37
CA ALA A 60 -11.25 3.32 -3.07
C ALA A 60 -10.54 3.35 -4.44
N TYR A 61 -10.64 4.45 -5.18
CA TYR A 61 -9.91 4.61 -6.44
C TYR A 61 -8.39 4.67 -6.22
N GLY A 62 -7.94 5.36 -5.17
CA GLY A 62 -6.52 5.38 -4.78
C GLY A 62 -5.98 3.97 -4.49
N ILE A 63 -6.69 3.22 -3.63
CA ILE A 63 -6.34 1.84 -3.28
C ILE A 63 -6.25 0.95 -4.52
N ALA A 64 -7.25 1.02 -5.41
CA ALA A 64 -7.25 0.23 -6.64
C ALA A 64 -6.07 0.60 -7.57
N GLY A 65 -5.72 1.88 -7.64
CA GLY A 65 -4.55 2.35 -8.38
C GLY A 65 -3.23 1.81 -7.82
N GLU A 66 -3.06 1.89 -6.49
CA GLU A 66 -1.88 1.36 -5.80
C GLU A 66 -1.76 -0.16 -5.98
N GLU A 67 -2.86 -0.91 -5.87
CA GLU A 67 -2.86 -2.36 -6.10
C GLU A 67 -2.45 -2.72 -7.54
N ASN A 68 -2.89 -1.95 -8.54
CA ASN A 68 -2.46 -2.15 -9.92
C ASN A 68 -0.96 -1.87 -10.12
N VAL A 69 -0.45 -0.78 -9.55
CA VAL A 69 0.98 -0.45 -9.62
C VAL A 69 1.81 -1.53 -8.91
N ALA A 70 1.39 -1.98 -7.73
CA ALA A 70 2.07 -3.05 -7.00
C ALA A 70 2.07 -4.36 -7.81
N PHE A 71 0.97 -4.68 -8.49
CA PHE A 71 0.90 -5.83 -9.39
C PHE A 71 1.88 -5.71 -10.56
N GLU A 72 1.91 -4.56 -11.26
CA GLU A 72 2.84 -4.33 -12.37
C GLU A 72 4.29 -4.43 -11.91
N LEU A 73 4.63 -3.81 -10.78
CA LEU A 73 5.96 -3.87 -10.20
C LEU A 73 6.34 -5.32 -9.90
N ASN A 74 5.50 -6.09 -9.20
CA ASN A 74 5.79 -7.48 -8.87
C ASN A 74 6.05 -8.38 -10.10
N ASN A 75 5.48 -8.02 -11.25
CA ASN A 75 5.68 -8.73 -12.52
C ASN A 75 6.76 -8.12 -13.44
N SER A 76 7.42 -7.04 -13.01
CA SER A 76 8.46 -6.36 -13.79
C SER A 76 9.83 -7.06 -13.75
N TYR A 77 10.03 -8.01 -12.83
CA TYR A 77 11.32 -8.67 -12.54
C TYR A 77 12.46 -7.70 -12.19
N LEU A 78 12.13 -6.46 -11.85
CA LEU A 78 13.10 -5.46 -11.42
C LEU A 78 13.62 -5.80 -10.01
N PRO A 79 14.95 -5.77 -9.76
CA PRO A 79 15.52 -5.99 -8.43
C PRO A 79 15.42 -4.70 -7.60
N ILE A 80 14.20 -4.32 -7.22
CA ILE A 80 13.90 -3.09 -6.49
C ILE A 80 13.25 -3.38 -5.14
N ILE A 81 13.43 -2.48 -4.18
CA ILE A 81 12.70 -2.52 -2.91
C ILE A 81 11.59 -1.49 -2.97
N VAL A 82 10.36 -1.93 -2.69
CA VAL A 82 9.18 -1.07 -2.66
C VAL A 82 8.81 -0.85 -1.19
N LEU A 83 8.87 0.41 -0.76
CA LEU A 83 8.37 0.83 0.54
C LEU A 83 6.88 1.15 0.40
N HIS A 84 6.05 0.39 1.10
CA HIS A 84 4.60 0.57 1.13
C HIS A 84 4.18 1.03 2.54
N ASN A 85 3.01 1.67 2.66
CA ASN A 85 2.41 2.10 3.94
C ASN A 85 0.92 1.69 3.99
#